data_AF-A0A818SDQ3-F1
#
_entry.id   AF-A0A818SDQ3-F1
#
_cell.length_a   1.000
_cell.length_b   1.000
_cell.length_c   1.000
_cell.angle_alpha   90.00
_cell.angle_beta   90.00
_cell.angle_gamma   90.00
#
_symmetry.space_group_name_H-M   'P 1'
#
loop_
_entity.id
_entity.type
_entity.pdbx_description
1 polymer ?
#
loop_
_entity_poly.entity_id
_entity_poly.type
_entity_poly.pdbx_seq_one_letter_code
_entity_poly.pdbx_strand_id
1 'polypeptide(L)'
;MNDSSGLSGTNRHIQTRKHQECVESGESNRLKTVDGMFHIPASELDKLSATEGTLVFHAIKQSHSYVSQACTVKLNTKRFPDSSVAKNVTSDRTKAREIACNVLAPALTYSIILALRDVAFFSIAYYSPNKGNVKMQPIVVQLFSKFGV
;
A
#
# COMPACT_ATOMS: atom_id res chain seq x y z
N MET A 1 -3.62 60.05 38.85
CA MET A 1 -4.48 58.92 39.28
C MET A 1 -3.93 57.69 38.58
N ASN A 2 -3.46 56.71 39.35
CA ASN A 2 -2.66 55.59 38.84
C ASN A 2 -3.56 54.48 38.24
N ASP A 3 -3.26 54.05 37.01
CA ASP A 3 -3.94 52.95 36.29
C ASP A 3 -3.57 51.54 36.84
N SER A 4 -3.46 51.41 38.16
CA SER A 4 -3.13 50.15 38.85
C SER A 4 -4.27 49.11 38.79
N SER A 5 -5.48 49.53 38.41
CA SER A 5 -6.66 48.68 38.26
C SER A 5 -6.62 47.80 37.00
N GLY A 6 -6.02 48.28 35.91
CA GLY A 6 -5.89 47.51 34.65
C GLY A 6 -4.91 46.36 34.76
N LEU A 7 -3.72 46.63 35.32
CA LEU A 7 -2.65 45.66 35.55
C LEU A 7 -3.02 44.57 36.57
N SER A 8 -3.79 44.94 37.59
CA SER A 8 -4.31 43.96 38.55
C SER A 8 -5.40 43.09 37.94
N GLY A 9 -6.22 43.63 37.03
CA GLY A 9 -7.24 42.90 36.29
C GLY A 9 -6.67 41.81 35.38
N THR A 10 -5.60 42.11 34.64
CA THR A 10 -4.94 41.14 33.74
C THR A 10 -4.23 40.04 34.53
N ASN A 11 -3.50 40.38 35.60
CA ASN A 11 -2.87 39.38 36.46
C ASN A 11 -3.91 38.44 37.10
N ARG A 12 -5.06 38.99 37.54
CA ARG A 12 -6.16 38.19 38.08
C ARG A 12 -6.77 37.27 37.02
N HIS A 13 -6.89 37.74 35.77
CA HIS A 13 -7.42 36.94 34.66
C HIS A 13 -6.51 35.73 34.35
N ILE A 14 -5.19 35.93 34.28
CA ILE A 14 -4.20 34.87 34.01
C ILE A 14 -4.25 33.77 35.08
N GLN A 15 -4.53 34.14 36.32
CA GLN A 15 -4.66 33.19 37.43
C GLN A 15 -6.02 32.48 37.49
N THR A 16 -6.98 32.81 36.62
CA THR A 16 -8.27 32.11 36.62
C THR A 16 -8.14 30.69 36.06
N ARG A 17 -8.87 29.76 36.69
CA ARG A 17 -8.98 28.36 36.23
C ARG A 17 -9.34 28.27 34.75
N LYS A 18 -10.23 29.13 34.25
CA LYS A 18 -10.62 29.18 32.84
C LYS A 18 -9.44 29.49 31.91
N HIS A 19 -8.57 30.43 32.30
CA HIS A 19 -7.37 30.74 31.52
C HIS A 19 -6.38 29.57 31.54
N GLN A 20 -6.13 29.00 32.72
CA GLN A 20 -5.25 27.84 32.90
C GLN A 20 -5.73 26.62 32.09
N GLU A 21 -7.01 26.27 32.18
CA GLU A 21 -7.63 25.19 31.40
C GLU A 21 -7.53 25.45 29.89
N CYS A 22 -7.70 26.70 29.45
CA CYS A 22 -7.58 27.08 28.05
C CYS A 22 -6.13 26.99 27.52
N VAL A 23 -5.15 27.29 28.36
CA VAL A 23 -3.71 27.14 28.05
C VAL A 23 -3.33 25.65 28.03
N GLU A 24 -3.75 24.88 29.03
CA GLU A 24 -3.50 23.44 29.14
C GLU A 24 -4.16 22.65 27.99
N SER A 25 -5.39 23.00 27.61
CA SER A 25 -6.06 22.41 26.44
C SER A 25 -5.42 22.82 25.11
N GLY A 26 -4.85 24.03 25.03
CA GLY A 26 -4.01 24.45 23.91
C GLY A 26 -2.70 23.66 23.80
N GLU A 27 -2.06 23.35 24.92
CA GLU A 27 -0.80 22.58 24.99
C GLU A 27 -1.04 21.07 24.75
N SER A 28 -2.13 20.49 25.27
CA SER A 28 -2.48 19.07 25.03
C SER A 28 -2.84 18.77 23.57
N ASN A 29 -3.29 19.78 22.82
CA ASN A 29 -3.59 19.64 21.39
C ASN A 29 -2.37 19.79 20.47
N ARG A 30 -1.17 20.11 20.97
CA ARG A 30 0.05 20.24 20.13
C ARG A 30 0.54 18.90 19.56
N LEU A 31 0.00 17.76 20.04
CA LEU A 31 0.31 16.42 19.52
C LEU A 31 -0.68 15.90 18.45
N LYS A 32 -1.67 16.70 18.04
CA LYS A 32 -2.36 16.50 16.76
C LYS A 32 -1.87 17.55 15.80
N THR A 33 -0.59 17.47 15.45
CA THR A 33 -0.03 18.22 14.34
C THR A 33 -0.95 17.99 13.14
N VAL A 34 -1.39 19.08 12.51
CA VAL A 34 -2.18 19.08 11.27
C VAL A 34 -1.55 18.18 10.20
N ASP A 35 -0.25 17.92 10.32
CA ASP A 35 0.55 16.94 9.59
C ASP A 35 -0.07 15.53 9.51
N GLY A 36 -0.75 15.06 10.56
CA GLY A 36 -1.45 13.77 10.56
C GLY A 36 -2.83 13.78 9.91
N MET A 37 -3.36 14.96 9.56
CA MET A 37 -4.65 15.12 8.85
C MET A 37 -4.46 15.25 7.34
N PHE A 38 -3.25 15.56 6.86
CA PHE A 38 -2.99 15.65 5.43
C PHE A 38 -2.55 14.29 4.88
N HIS A 39 -3.20 13.88 3.79
CA HIS A 39 -2.79 12.71 3.03
C HIS A 39 -1.37 12.96 2.51
N ILE A 40 -0.37 12.26 3.08
CA ILE A 40 1.00 12.33 2.56
C ILE A 40 0.95 11.71 1.16
N PRO A 41 1.14 12.48 0.08
CA PRO A 41 1.07 11.94 -1.25
C PRO A 41 2.17 10.89 -1.41
N ALA A 42 1.79 9.69 -1.89
CA ALA A 42 2.74 8.65 -2.23
C ALA A 42 3.82 9.23 -3.16
N SER A 43 5.08 8.86 -2.94
CA SER A 43 6.16 9.33 -3.79
C SER A 43 5.91 8.90 -5.23
N GLU A 44 6.47 9.62 -6.21
CA GLU A 44 6.38 9.19 -7.62
C GLU A 44 6.96 7.78 -7.82
N LEU A 45 7.97 7.42 -7.01
CA LEU A 45 8.54 6.07 -7.01
C LEU A 45 7.53 5.04 -6.53
N ASP A 46 6.78 5.31 -5.45
CA ASP A 46 5.75 4.40 -4.94
C ASP A 46 4.63 4.18 -5.97
N LYS A 47 4.20 5.27 -6.63
CA LYS A 47 3.19 5.17 -7.71
C LYS A 47 3.71 4.34 -8.88
N LEU A 48 4.97 4.50 -9.24
CA LEU A 48 5.62 3.74 -10.29
C LEU A 48 5.69 2.25 -9.93
N SER A 49 6.20 1.93 -8.74
CA SER A 49 6.30 0.56 -8.23
C SER A 49 4.92 -0.10 -8.11
N ALA A 50 3.91 0.62 -7.62
CA ALA A 50 2.54 0.13 -7.54
C ALA A 50 1.95 -0.14 -8.94
N THR A 51 2.21 0.74 -9.91
CA THR A 51 1.76 0.57 -11.29
C THR A 51 2.39 -0.66 -11.93
N GLU A 52 3.72 -0.81 -11.80
CA GLU A 52 4.45 -1.96 -12.34
C GLU A 52 4.01 -3.27 -11.67
N GLY A 53 3.91 -3.29 -10.34
CA GLY A 53 3.41 -4.43 -9.59
C GLY A 53 2.00 -4.82 -10.00
N THR A 54 1.11 -3.84 -10.21
CA THR A 54 -0.26 -4.06 -10.66
C THR A 54 -0.32 -4.66 -12.07
N LEU A 55 0.48 -4.12 -13.00
CA LEU A 55 0.55 -4.65 -14.37
C LEU A 55 1.04 -6.10 -14.40
N VAL A 56 2.07 -6.41 -13.60
CA VAL A 56 2.58 -7.78 -13.47
C VAL A 56 1.50 -8.65 -12.87
N PHE A 57 0.93 -8.30 -11.72
CA PHE A 57 -0.13 -9.07 -11.07
C PHE A 57 -1.32 -9.35 -12.01
N HIS A 58 -1.76 -8.34 -12.76
CA HIS A 58 -2.83 -8.50 -13.75
C HIS A 58 -2.44 -9.50 -14.84
N ALA A 59 -1.20 -9.42 -15.35
CA ALA A 59 -0.70 -10.37 -16.35
C ALA A 59 -0.69 -11.81 -15.82
N ILE A 60 -0.29 -12.03 -14.57
CA ILE A 60 -0.32 -13.35 -13.91
C ILE A 60 -1.75 -13.87 -13.80
N LYS A 61 -2.63 -13.03 -13.23
CA LYS A 61 -4.03 -13.39 -12.97
C LYS A 61 -4.76 -13.79 -14.25
N GLN A 62 -4.51 -13.09 -15.35
CA GLN A 62 -5.14 -13.34 -16.65
C GLN A 62 -4.32 -14.29 -17.55
N SER A 63 -3.23 -14.88 -17.04
CA SER A 63 -2.32 -15.72 -17.83
C SER A 63 -1.77 -15.06 -19.11
N HIS A 64 -1.60 -13.73 -19.10
CA HIS A 64 -0.96 -13.00 -20.18
C HIS A 64 0.54 -13.23 -20.18
N SER A 65 1.15 -13.21 -21.37
CA SER A 65 2.60 -13.28 -21.49
C SER A 65 3.23 -11.94 -21.10
N TYR A 66 4.43 -11.98 -20.51
CA TYR A 66 5.22 -10.76 -20.26
C TYR A 66 5.58 -10.01 -21.55
N VAL A 67 5.51 -10.66 -22.72
CA VAL A 67 5.63 -10.00 -24.03
C VAL A 67 4.49 -9.03 -24.25
N SER A 68 3.26 -9.49 -23.98
CA SER A 68 2.05 -8.67 -24.11
C SER A 68 2.09 -7.51 -23.11
N GLN A 69 2.56 -7.74 -21.89
CA GLN A 69 2.77 -6.68 -20.90
C GLN A 69 3.78 -5.63 -21.39
N ALA A 70 4.92 -6.04 -21.93
CA ALA A 70 5.92 -5.11 -22.48
C ALA A 70 5.35 -4.26 -23.63
N CYS A 71 4.48 -4.83 -24.48
CA CYS A 71 3.75 -4.09 -25.50
C CYS A 71 2.78 -3.08 -24.87
N THR A 72 2.03 -3.51 -23.86
CA THR A 72 1.06 -2.68 -23.13
C THR A 72 1.73 -1.46 -22.48
N VAL A 73 2.90 -1.65 -21.85
CA VAL A 73 3.68 -0.54 -21.27
C VAL A 73 4.07 0.48 -22.35
N LYS A 74 4.60 0.02 -23.49
CA LYS A 74 4.95 0.89 -24.62
C LYS A 74 3.74 1.59 -25.25
N LEU A 75 2.56 0.98 -25.18
CA LEU A 75 1.32 1.59 -25.64
C LEU A 75 0.85 2.67 -24.66
N ASN A 76 0.91 2.41 -23.36
CA ASN A 76 0.50 3.34 -22.31
C ASN A 76 1.33 4.62 -22.33
N THR A 77 2.63 4.53 -22.59
CA THR A 77 3.50 5.73 -22.70
C THR A 77 3.08 6.65 -23.84
N LYS A 78 2.52 6.09 -24.92
CA LYS A 78 1.98 6.85 -26.07
C LYS A 78 0.55 7.34 -25.83
N ARG A 79 -0.27 6.53 -25.14
CA ARG A 79 -1.68 6.84 -24.86
C ARG A 79 -1.84 7.92 -23.81
N PHE A 80 -0.90 8.00 -22.87
CA PHE A 80 -0.92 8.95 -21.75
C PHE A 80 0.36 9.80 -21.76
N PRO A 81 0.56 10.65 -22.78
CA PRO A 81 1.78 11.44 -22.95
C PRO A 81 1.90 12.59 -21.93
N ASP A 82 0.88 12.84 -21.13
CA ASP A 82 0.82 13.82 -20.05
C ASP A 82 1.13 13.20 -18.68
N SER A 83 0.99 11.87 -18.53
CA SER A 83 1.25 11.17 -17.27
C SER A 83 2.74 10.94 -17.02
N SER A 84 3.27 11.47 -15.92
CA SER A 84 4.63 11.20 -15.43
C SER A 84 4.85 9.71 -15.18
N VAL A 85 3.88 9.06 -14.53
CA VAL A 85 3.92 7.63 -14.22
C VAL A 85 3.96 6.82 -15.51
N ALA A 86 3.04 7.07 -16.46
CA ALA A 86 2.98 6.29 -17.70
C ALA A 86 4.27 6.40 -18.53
N LYS A 87 4.92 7.56 -18.54
CA LYS A 87 6.23 7.76 -19.21
C LYS A 87 7.36 6.94 -18.57
N ASN A 88 7.32 6.80 -17.26
CA ASN A 88 8.42 6.22 -16.48
C ASN A 88 8.24 4.72 -16.18
N VAL A 89 7.06 4.14 -16.45
CA VAL A 89 6.84 2.68 -16.36
C VAL A 89 7.77 1.98 -17.35
N THR A 90 8.62 1.08 -16.82
CA THR A 90 9.64 0.35 -17.57
C THR A 90 9.52 -1.16 -17.39
N SER A 91 8.35 -1.65 -16.97
CA SER A 91 8.07 -3.07 -16.73
C SER A 91 8.05 -3.90 -18.03
N ASP A 92 9.25 -4.12 -18.58
CA ASP A 92 9.53 -5.01 -19.69
C ASP A 92 9.49 -6.49 -19.26
N ARG A 93 9.84 -7.41 -20.17
CA ARG A 93 9.78 -8.86 -19.90
C ARG A 93 10.63 -9.27 -18.71
N THR A 94 11.83 -8.72 -18.58
CA THR A 94 12.79 -9.12 -17.54
C THR A 94 12.33 -8.55 -16.21
N LYS A 95 12.02 -7.26 -16.15
CA LYS A 95 11.53 -6.61 -14.93
C LYS A 95 10.21 -7.22 -14.44
N ALA A 96 9.29 -7.52 -15.35
CA ALA A 96 8.02 -8.18 -15.02
C ALA A 96 8.25 -9.57 -14.41
N ARG A 97 9.19 -10.36 -14.96
CA ARG A 97 9.57 -11.65 -14.41
C ARG A 97 10.17 -11.52 -13.02
N GLU A 98 11.10 -10.59 -12.82
CA GLU A 98 11.74 -10.40 -11.51
C GLU A 98 10.74 -9.93 -10.44
N ILE A 99 9.80 -9.03 -10.79
CA ILE A 99 8.69 -8.65 -9.89
C ILE A 99 7.83 -9.88 -9.55
N ALA A 100 7.49 -10.70 -10.54
CA ALA A 100 6.70 -11.90 -10.31
C ALA A 100 7.41 -12.90 -9.38
N CYS A 101 8.68 -13.21 -9.68
CA CYS A 101 9.44 -14.25 -8.99
C CYS A 101 9.98 -13.82 -7.62
N ASN A 102 10.36 -12.56 -7.45
CA ASN A 102 11.06 -12.09 -6.24
C ASN A 102 10.17 -11.23 -5.33
N VAL A 103 9.03 -10.74 -5.81
CA VAL A 103 8.10 -9.92 -5.00
C VAL A 103 6.78 -10.64 -4.80
N LEU A 104 6.07 -10.94 -5.88
CA LEU A 104 4.71 -11.49 -5.79
C LEU A 104 4.69 -12.94 -5.31
N ALA A 105 5.55 -13.81 -5.88
CA ALA A 105 5.59 -15.21 -5.49
C ALA A 105 5.99 -15.43 -4.01
N PRO A 106 7.02 -14.75 -3.46
CA PRO A 106 7.37 -14.89 -2.04
C PRO A 106 6.27 -14.33 -1.13
N ALA A 107 5.69 -13.17 -1.46
CA ALA A 107 4.61 -12.60 -0.67
C ALA A 107 3.37 -13.50 -0.63
N LEU A 108 2.99 -14.09 -1.77
CA LEU A 108 1.89 -15.03 -1.85
C LEU A 108 2.20 -16.32 -1.07
N THR A 109 3.40 -16.85 -1.21
CA THR A 109 3.84 -18.05 -0.49
C THR A 109 3.80 -17.83 1.02
N TYR A 110 4.33 -16.70 1.50
CA TYR A 110 4.28 -16.33 2.91
C TYR A 110 2.82 -16.23 3.41
N SER A 111 1.96 -15.57 2.65
CA SER A 111 0.54 -15.42 2.99
C SER A 111 -0.18 -16.77 3.08
N ILE A 112 0.09 -17.68 2.14
CA ILE A 112 -0.46 -19.04 2.14
C ILE A 112 0.04 -19.82 3.35
N ILE A 113 1.34 -19.79 3.65
CA ILE A 113 1.92 -20.47 4.82
C ILE A 113 1.29 -19.95 6.11
N LEU A 114 1.13 -18.63 6.24
CA LEU A 114 0.50 -18.02 7.41
C LEU A 114 -0.97 -18.47 7.56
N ALA A 115 -1.72 -18.48 6.46
CA ALA A 115 -3.11 -18.93 6.45
C ALA A 115 -3.26 -20.42 6.77
N LEU A 116 -2.27 -21.24 6.42
CA LEU A 116 -2.27 -22.68 6.67
C LEU A 116 -1.81 -23.07 8.08
N ARG A 117 -1.15 -22.16 8.82
CA ARG A 117 -0.56 -22.46 10.13
C ARG A 117 -1.58 -22.94 11.16
N ASP A 118 -2.80 -22.39 11.12
CA ASP A 118 -3.86 -22.68 12.09
C ASP A 118 -4.94 -23.63 11.53
N VAL A 119 -4.68 -24.27 10.38
CA VAL A 119 -5.63 -25.17 9.72
C VAL A 119 -5.25 -26.63 10.01
N ALA A 120 -6.19 -27.36 10.62
CA ALA A 120 -5.96 -28.76 11.02
C ALA A 120 -5.79 -29.72 9.83
N PHE A 121 -6.53 -29.51 8.74
CA PHE A 121 -6.49 -30.35 7.56
C PHE A 121 -6.63 -29.49 6.29
N PHE A 122 -5.75 -29.72 5.32
CA PHE A 122 -5.81 -29.10 4.00
C PHE A 122 -5.29 -30.08 2.94
N SER A 123 -5.72 -29.90 1.69
CA SER A 123 -5.13 -30.57 0.54
C SER A 123 -4.50 -29.56 -0.41
N ILE A 124 -3.41 -29.97 -1.05
CA ILE A 124 -2.70 -29.17 -2.05
C ILE A 124 -2.80 -29.91 -3.38
N ALA A 125 -3.32 -29.23 -4.39
CA ALA A 125 -3.26 -29.69 -5.77
C ALA A 125 -2.34 -28.78 -6.58
N TYR A 126 -1.46 -29.41 -7.35
CA TYR A 126 -0.51 -28.75 -8.23
C TYR A 126 -0.76 -29.21 -9.66
N TYR A 127 -1.01 -28.27 -10.57
CA TYR A 127 -1.26 -28.57 -11.97
C TYR A 127 -0.15 -28.00 -12.85
N SER A 128 0.54 -28.87 -13.60
CA SER A 128 1.71 -28.52 -14.42
C SER A 128 1.61 -29.08 -15.84
N PRO A 129 0.92 -28.36 -16.75
CA PRO A 129 0.91 -28.72 -18.17
C PRO A 129 2.19 -28.21 -18.83
N ASN A 130 3.17 -29.10 -18.99
CA ASN A 130 4.46 -28.76 -19.61
C ASN A 130 4.40 -28.73 -21.15
N LYS A 131 4.82 -27.60 -21.74
CA LYS A 131 5.66 -27.54 -22.95
C LYS A 131 6.30 -26.14 -23.09
N GLY A 132 7.61 -26.07 -22.81
CA GLY A 132 8.55 -25.13 -23.43
C GLY A 132 8.76 -23.73 -22.82
N ASN A 133 7.88 -23.22 -21.96
CA ASN A 133 8.05 -21.89 -21.36
C ASN A 133 7.77 -21.92 -19.85
N VAL A 134 8.58 -21.20 -19.06
CA VAL A 134 8.33 -20.98 -17.62
C VAL A 134 7.02 -20.22 -17.48
N LYS A 135 5.93 -20.95 -17.24
CA LYS A 135 4.63 -20.40 -16.87
C LYS A 135 4.50 -20.53 -15.37
N MET A 136 3.99 -19.49 -14.70
CA MET A 136 3.54 -19.65 -13.33
C MET A 136 2.43 -20.69 -13.29
N GLN A 137 2.55 -21.60 -12.32
CA GLN A 137 1.68 -22.75 -12.17
C GLN A 137 0.73 -22.49 -11.01
N PRO A 138 -0.58 -22.73 -11.18
CA PRO A 138 -1.52 -22.57 -10.08
C PRO A 138 -1.27 -23.65 -9.02
N ILE A 139 -1.13 -23.21 -7.77
CA ILE A 139 -1.25 -24.07 -6.59
C ILE A 139 -2.65 -23.85 -6.05
N VAL A 140 -3.44 -24.92 -5.97
CA VAL A 140 -4.78 -24.89 -5.36
C VAL A 140 -4.64 -25.44 -3.94
N VAL A 141 -5.11 -24.67 -2.97
CA VAL A 141 -5.14 -25.03 -1.56
C VAL A 141 -6.59 -25.15 -1.14
N GLN A 142 -7.01 -26.34 -0.74
CA GLN A 142 -8.36 -26.61 -0.23
C GLN A 142 -8.30 -26.78 1.29
N LEU A 143 -9.06 -25.96 2.00
CA LEU A 143 -9.15 -25.98 3.46
C LEU A 143 -10.35 -26.82 3.90
N PHE A 144 -10.19 -27.62 4.96
CA PHE A 144 -11.29 -28.36 5.56
C PHE A 144 -11.64 -27.74 6.93
N SER A 145 -12.89 -27.30 7.07
CA SER A 145 -13.43 -26.83 8.35
C SER A 145 -14.34 -27.91 8.95
N LYS A 146 -14.28 -28.07 10.28
CA LYS A 146 -15.14 -29.01 11.03
C LYS A 146 -16.61 -28.57 11.01
N PHE A 147 -16.87 -27.31 10.74
CA PHE A 147 -18.19 -26.74 10.54
C PHE A 147 -18.26 -26.22 9.10
N GLY A 148 -18.95 -26.97 8.24
CA GLY A 148 -19.28 -26.49 6.91
C GLY A 148 -20.16 -25.25 7.03
N VAL A 149 -19.87 -24.23 6.22
CA VAL A 149 -20.85 -23.21 5.90
C VAL A 149 -21.74 -23.77 4.80
#